data_AF-A0A521ZV10-F1
#
_entry.id   AF-A0A521ZV10-F1
#
_cell.length_a   1.000
_cell.length_b   1.000
_cell.length_c   1.000
_cell.angle_alpha   90.00
_cell.angle_beta   90.00
_cell.angle_gamma   90.00
#
_symmetry.space_group_name_H-M   'P 1'
#
loop_
_entity.id
_entity.type
_entity.pdbx_description
1 polymer ?
#
loop_
_entity_poly.entity_id
_entity_poly.type
_entity_poly.pdbx_seq_one_letter_code
_entity_poly.pdbx_strand_id
1 'polypeptide(L)'
;MSKKLILIDGNAIMHRAFHALPPLATKKGELVNAVYGFTSTLLSVIEKFKPEYLAVTFDLKGPTFRHEAFKEYKATRVKAPDEFYAQIPRVK
;
A
#
# COMPACT_ATOMS: atom_id res chain seq x y z
N MET A 1 -22.44 -22.15 1.77
CA MET A 1 -21.85 -20.98 1.07
C MET A 1 -20.33 -21.11 1.09
N SER A 2 -19.64 -20.72 0.02
CA SER A 2 -18.17 -20.74 -0.03
C SER A 2 -17.61 -19.53 0.72
N LYS A 3 -16.71 -19.77 1.69
CA LYS A 3 -16.04 -18.70 2.43
C LYS A 3 -15.03 -18.01 1.53
N LYS A 4 -15.14 -16.69 1.39
CA LYS A 4 -14.25 -15.89 0.53
C LYS A 4 -13.16 -15.22 1.37
N LEU A 5 -11.91 -15.47 0.98
CA LEU A 5 -10.72 -14.77 1.49
C LEU A 5 -10.21 -13.78 0.44
N ILE A 6 -9.91 -12.55 0.85
CA ILE A 6 -9.24 -11.55 0.02
C ILE A 6 -7.88 -11.20 0.64
N LEU A 7 -6.83 -11.27 -0.20
CA LEU A 7 -5.47 -10.87 0.16
C LEU A 7 -5.10 -9.62 -0.62
N ILE A 8 -4.63 -8.59 0.08
CA ILE A 8 -4.30 -7.29 -0.50
C ILE A 8 -2.82 -7.01 -0.29
N ASP A 9 -2.12 -6.70 -1.38
CA ASP A 9 -0.80 -6.07 -1.32
C ASP A 9 -0.97 -4.59 -0.98
N GLY A 10 -0.74 -4.23 0.28
CA GLY A 10 -0.93 -2.88 0.79
C GLY A 10 0.02 -1.88 0.14
N ASN A 11 1.27 -2.27 -0.09
CA ASN A 11 2.28 -1.41 -0.72
C ASN A 11 1.87 -1.06 -2.15
N ALA A 12 1.40 -2.04 -2.93
CA ALA A 12 0.97 -1.82 -4.30
C ALA A 12 -0.26 -0.90 -4.40
N ILE A 13 -1.23 -1.04 -3.49
CA ILE A 13 -2.42 -0.17 -3.47
C ILE A 13 -2.05 1.25 -3.01
N MET A 14 -1.20 1.39 -1.99
CA MET A 14 -0.72 2.69 -1.55
C MET A 14 0.03 3.43 -2.67
N HIS A 15 0.94 2.76 -3.39
CA HIS A 15 1.63 3.36 -4.52
C HIS A 15 0.66 3.84 -5.60
N ARG A 16 -0.34 3.02 -5.96
CA ARG A 16 -1.37 3.41 -6.91
C ARG A 16 -2.14 4.64 -6.44
N ALA A 17 -2.57 4.66 -5.18
CA ALA A 17 -3.28 5.78 -4.60
C ALA A 17 -2.45 7.09 -4.63
N PHE A 18 -1.17 7.01 -4.27
CA PHE A 18 -0.27 8.15 -4.25
C PHE A 18 -0.10 8.81 -5.62
N HIS A 19 0.04 8.01 -6.68
CA HIS A 19 0.24 8.54 -8.04
C HIS A 19 -1.06 8.89 -8.76
N ALA A 20 -2.19 8.26 -8.41
CA ALA A 20 -3.47 8.48 -9.08
C ALA A 20 -4.25 9.68 -8.54
N LEU A 21 -4.08 10.00 -7.25
CA LEU A 21 -4.82 11.07 -6.60
C LEU A 21 -3.99 12.35 -6.51
N PRO A 22 -4.62 13.54 -6.62
CA PRO A 22 -3.93 14.79 -6.36
C PRO A 22 -3.40 14.84 -4.92
N PRO A 23 -2.41 15.68 -4.62
CA PRO A 23 -1.95 15.89 -3.25
C PRO A 23 -3.12 16.34 -2.36
N LEU A 24 -3.46 15.53 -1.37
CA LEU A 24 -4.46 15.84 -0.34
C LEU A 24 -3.70 16.05 0.95
N ALA A 25 -4.00 17.12 1.68
CA ALA A 25 -3.33 17.43 2.94
C ALA A 25 -4.34 17.64 4.08
N THR A 26 -3.94 17.28 5.29
CA THR A 26 -4.69 17.63 6.50
C THR A 26 -4.57 19.13 6.79
N LYS A 27 -5.35 19.64 7.75
CA LYS A 27 -5.23 21.04 8.23
C LYS A 27 -3.83 21.39 8.78
N LYS A 28 -3.02 20.38 9.11
CA LYS A 28 -1.63 20.54 9.59
C LYS A 28 -0.60 20.46 8.46
N GLY A 29 -1.02 20.37 7.21
CA GLY A 29 -0.14 20.29 6.02
C GLY A 29 0.39 18.89 5.69
N GLU A 30 0.02 17.88 6.46
CA GLU A 30 0.46 16.51 6.22
C GLU A 30 -0.26 15.88 5.03
N LEU A 31 0.50 15.35 4.05
CA LEU A 31 -0.05 14.66 2.88
C LEU A 31 -0.70 13.33 3.26
N VAL A 32 -1.85 13.04 2.68
CA VAL A 32 -2.71 11.88 2.99
C VAL A 32 -3.39 11.28 1.76
N ASN A 33 -2.99 11.64 0.55
CA ASN A 33 -3.57 11.12 -0.70
C ASN A 33 -3.42 9.60 -0.84
N ALA A 34 -2.26 9.03 -0.46
CA ALA A 34 -2.05 7.59 -0.46
C ALA A 34 -2.95 6.89 0.57
N VAL A 35 -3.08 7.47 1.78
CA VAL A 35 -3.92 6.95 2.86
C VAL A 35 -5.39 6.94 2.43
N TYR A 36 -5.85 8.05 1.85
CA TYR A 36 -7.22 8.22 1.38
C TYR A 36 -7.56 7.21 0.28
N GLY A 37 -6.72 7.11 -0.76
CA GLY A 37 -6.98 6.19 -1.87
C GLY A 37 -6.88 4.72 -1.47
N PHE A 38 -5.94 4.37 -0.58
CA PHE A 38 -5.86 3.03 -0.01
C PHE A 38 -7.14 2.66 0.73
N THR A 39 -7.57 3.52 1.66
CA THR A 39 -8.76 3.26 2.50
C THR A 39 -10.02 3.18 1.63
N SER A 40 -10.16 4.06 0.65
CA SER A 40 -11.29 4.05 -0.29
C SER A 40 -11.36 2.75 -1.09
N THR A 41 -10.20 2.27 -1.56
CA THR A 41 -10.10 0.99 -2.28
C THR A 41 -10.45 -0.19 -1.37
N LEU A 42 -9.93 -0.21 -0.14
CA LEU A 42 -10.22 -1.25 0.84
C LEU A 42 -11.71 -1.34 1.15
N LEU A 43 -12.36 -0.19 1.44
CA LEU A 43 -13.80 -0.13 1.71
C LEU A 43 -14.62 -0.61 0.51
N SER A 44 -14.25 -0.17 -0.70
CA SER A 44 -14.90 -0.60 -1.95
C SER A 44 -14.79 -2.12 -2.16
N VAL A 45 -13.65 -2.73 -1.83
CA VAL A 45 -13.45 -4.18 -1.89
C VAL A 45 -14.33 -4.91 -0.89
N ILE A 46 -14.40 -4.43 0.36
CA ILE A 46 -15.25 -5.02 1.40
C ILE A 46 -16.72 -4.97 0.99
N GLU A 47 -17.20 -3.81 0.53
CA GLU A 47 -18.59 -3.60 0.13
C GLU A 47 -18.97 -4.46 -1.09
N LYS A 48 -18.12 -4.48 -2.11
CA LYS A 48 -18.39 -5.19 -3.37
C LYS A 48 -18.33 -6.70 -3.22
N PHE A 49 -17.33 -7.21 -2.50
CA PHE A 49 -17.06 -8.65 -2.47
C PHE A 49 -17.60 -9.36 -1.24
N LYS A 50 -17.94 -8.61 -0.17
CA LYS A 50 -18.43 -9.12 1.11
C LYS A 50 -17.65 -10.36 1.57
N PRO A 51 -16.31 -10.25 1.70
CA PRO A 51 -15.49 -11.40 2.06
C PRO A 51 -15.73 -11.80 3.52
N GLU A 52 -15.55 -13.09 3.82
CA GLU A 52 -15.59 -13.56 5.21
C GLU A 52 -14.24 -13.35 5.90
N TYR A 53 -13.17 -13.35 5.13
CA TYR A 53 -11.81 -13.11 5.60
C TYR A 53 -11.10 -12.09 4.72
N LEU A 54 -10.32 -11.21 5.34
CA LEU A 54 -9.51 -10.22 4.64
C LEU A 54 -8.16 -10.09 5.34
N ALA A 55 -7.08 -10.03 4.57
CA ALA A 55 -5.75 -9.71 5.07
C ALA A 55 -5.04 -8.71 4.14
N VAL A 56 -4.30 -7.78 4.74
CA VAL A 56 -3.45 -6.83 4.03
C VAL A 56 -2.00 -7.12 4.40
N THR A 57 -1.14 -7.22 3.41
CA THR A 57 0.29 -7.48 3.59
C THR A 57 1.12 -6.23 3.26
N PHE A 58 2.18 -6.00 4.03
CA PHE A 58 3.13 -4.92 3.83
C PHE A 58 4.55 -5.48 3.72
N ASP A 59 5.40 -4.84 2.92
CA ASP A 59 6.80 -5.28 2.78
C ASP A 59 7.54 -5.16 4.12
N LEU A 60 8.42 -6.14 4.38
CA LEU A 60 9.34 -6.10 5.51
C LEU A 60 10.44 -5.05 5.28
N LYS A 61 10.93 -4.48 6.39
CA LYS A 61 12.15 -3.67 6.37
C LYS A 61 13.35 -4.62 6.22
N GLY A 62 14.20 -4.38 5.22
CA GLY A 62 15.47 -5.08 5.05
C GLY A 62 15.55 -5.98 3.80
N PRO A 63 16.76 -6.49 3.49
CA PRO A 63 16.96 -7.42 2.38
C PRO A 63 16.21 -8.72 2.65
N THR A 64 15.58 -9.26 1.62
CA THR A 64 15.04 -10.61 1.61
C THR A 64 16.08 -11.58 1.04
N PHE A 65 15.88 -12.89 1.20
CA PHE A 65 16.70 -13.93 0.56
C PHE A 65 16.96 -13.67 -0.94
N ARG A 66 16.03 -13.01 -1.65
CA ARG A 66 16.20 -12.66 -3.07
C ARG A 66 17.28 -11.61 -3.31
N HIS A 67 17.52 -10.73 -2.35
CA HIS A 67 18.59 -9.72 -2.40
C HIS A 67 19.97 -10.37 -2.15
N GLU A 68 20.01 -11.44 -1.35
CA GLU A 68 21.24 -12.21 -1.12
C GLU A 68 21.58 -13.08 -2.34
N ALA A 69 20.57 -13.71 -2.95
CA ALA A 69 20.74 -14.56 -4.12
C ALA A 69 21.05 -13.78 -5.41
N PHE A 70 20.58 -12.53 -5.55
CA PHE A 70 20.80 -11.70 -6.73
C PHE A 70 21.01 -10.24 -6.36
N LYS A 71 22.27 -9.78 -6.45
CA LYS A 71 22.66 -8.41 -6.05
C LYS A 71 21.98 -7.31 -6.86
N GLU A 72 21.61 -7.57 -8.10
CA GLU A 72 20.92 -6.59 -8.96
C GLU A 72 19.40 -6.61 -8.79
N TYR A 73 18.86 -7.44 -7.89
CA TYR A 73 17.43 -7.51 -7.63
C TYR A 73 16.92 -6.14 -7.16
N LYS A 74 15.99 -5.55 -7.93
CA LYS A 74 15.44 -4.19 -7.73
C LYS A 74 16.46 -3.04 -7.80
N ALA A 75 17.66 -3.25 -8.36
CA ALA A 75 18.69 -2.21 -8.47
C ALA A 75 18.24 -0.97 -9.27
N THR A 76 17.34 -1.14 -10.24
CA THR A 76 16.79 -0.05 -11.07
C THR A 76 15.53 0.60 -10.49
N ARG A 77 15.07 0.17 -9.30
CA ARG A 77 13.82 0.67 -8.72
C ARG A 77 14.07 2.06 -8.13
N VAL A 78 13.47 3.08 -8.75
CA VAL A 78 13.49 4.45 -8.23
C VAL A 78 12.79 4.46 -6.87
N LYS A 79 13.44 5.06 -5.87
CA LYS A 79 12.82 5.25 -4.55
C LYS A 79 11.58 6.12 -4.70
N ALA A 80 10.52 5.77 -3.97
CA ALA A 80 9.36 6.65 -3.91
C ALA A 80 9.74 7.99 -3.25
N PRO A 81 8.98 9.06 -3.47
CA PRO A 81 9.18 10.32 -2.74
C PRO A 81 9.03 10.12 -1.22
N ASP A 82 9.74 10.92 -0.41
CA ASP A 82 9.67 10.80 1.06
C ASP A 82 8.25 11.07 1.59
N GLU A 83 7.48 11.89 0.88
CA GLU A 83 6.07 12.17 1.13
C GLU A 83 5.18 10.93 1.01
N PHE A 84 5.58 9.96 0.18
CA PHE A 84 4.91 8.66 0.12
C PHE A 84 5.25 7.83 1.36
N TYR A 85 6.54 7.73 1.70
CA TYR A 85 6.98 6.92 2.84
C TYR A 85 6.42 7.44 4.17
N ALA A 86 6.27 8.77 4.31
CA ALA A 86 5.65 9.40 5.47
C ALA A 86 4.18 8.98 5.70
N GLN A 87 3.48 8.55 4.64
CA GLN A 87 2.08 8.12 4.72
C GLN A 87 1.91 6.64 5.13
N ILE A 88 2.93 5.80 4.94
CA ILE A 88 2.85 4.35 5.24
C ILE A 88 2.49 4.06 6.70
N PRO A 89 3.06 4.74 7.72
CA PRO A 89 2.73 4.49 9.12
C PRO A 89 1.27 4.78 9.50
N ARG A 90 0.51 5.51 8.68
CA ARG A 90 -0.92 5.75 8.91
C ARG A 90 -1.82 4.59 8.44
N VAL A 91 -1.29 3.73 7.59
CA VAL A 91 -2.02 2.60 7.00
C VAL A 91 -1.68 1.28 7.69
N LYS A 92 -0.47 1.15 8.23
CA LYS A 92 0.03 -0.03 8.94
C LYS A 92 -0.32 -0.04 10.42
#